data_AF-A0A397DS24-F1
#
_entry.id   AF-A0A397DS24-F1
#
_cell.length_a   1.000
_cell.length_b   1.000
_cell.length_c   1.000
_cell.angle_alpha   90.00
_cell.angle_beta   90.00
_cell.angle_gamma   90.00
#
_symmetry.space_group_name_H-M   'P 1'
#
loop_
_entity.id
_entity.type
_entity.pdbx_description
1 polymer ?
#
loop_
_entity_poly.entity_id
_entity_poly.type
_entity_poly.pdbx_seq_one_letter_code
_entity_poly.pdbx_strand_id
1 'polypeptide(L)'
;MAGGIREGYLLHLDAIADNVGDIRYVALEEGVIKFYAAPDRLEAHLMHTISLTRHTVEVDIIPFNDGNGLPCRFVVHLTPYSDSSTSHDKEQFLLFSAPTSAATTLWMKALLNWHRHSFDTSVRSLPINAEDQAAIDAQRATDLQQLEERMQQYDLTPRPPQNHASSTSSIWSWMQSLIS
;
A
#
# COMPACT_ATOMS: atom_id res chain seq x y z
N MET A 1 12.94 -5.74 4.97
CA MET A 1 12.61 -5.10 3.68
C MET A 1 11.18 -4.61 3.79
N ALA A 2 10.98 -3.30 3.95
CA ALA A 2 9.66 -2.71 4.16
C ALA A 2 8.98 -2.48 2.79
N GLY A 3 8.17 -3.44 2.35
CA GLY A 3 7.31 -3.27 1.19
C GLY A 3 5.89 -3.00 1.68
N GLY A 4 5.17 -2.08 1.06
CA GLY A 4 3.72 -1.89 1.17
C GLY A 4 3.13 -1.08 2.33
N ILE A 5 3.90 -0.73 3.37
CA ILE A 5 3.50 0.28 4.37
C ILE A 5 4.55 1.39 4.40
N ARG A 6 4.11 2.65 4.30
CA ARG A 6 5.01 3.81 4.25
C ARG A 6 4.32 5.07 4.73
N GLU A 7 5.02 5.88 5.50
CA GLU A 7 4.53 7.21 5.88
C GLU A 7 5.64 8.27 5.88
N GLY A 8 5.23 9.52 5.88
CA GLY A 8 6.10 10.67 6.00
C GLY A 8 5.55 11.92 5.30
N TYR A 9 6.26 13.02 5.47
CA TYR A 9 5.92 14.27 4.79
C TYR A 9 6.25 14.17 3.30
N LEU A 10 5.25 14.52 2.49
CA LEU A 10 5.37 14.73 1.05
C LEU A 10 4.84 16.13 0.72
N LEU A 11 5.44 16.76 -0.28
CA LEU A 11 4.82 17.91 -0.93
C LEU A 11 3.82 17.36 -1.96
N HIS A 12 2.53 17.60 -1.74
CA HIS A 12 1.46 17.26 -2.68
C HIS A 12 1.23 18.46 -3.59
N LEU A 13 1.47 18.27 -4.89
CA LEU A 13 1.39 19.32 -5.89
C LEU A 13 0.05 19.25 -6.64
N ASP A 14 -0.45 20.40 -7.07
CA ASP A 14 -1.60 20.47 -7.95
C ASP A 14 -1.24 19.89 -9.33
N ALA A 15 -2.11 19.05 -9.88
CA ALA A 15 -1.87 18.35 -11.14
C ALA A 15 -1.97 19.28 -12.37
N ILE A 16 -2.63 20.44 -12.23
CA ILE A 16 -2.81 21.45 -13.28
C ILE A 16 -1.79 22.58 -13.12
N ALA A 17 -1.47 22.95 -11.87
CA ALA A 17 -0.49 23.97 -11.52
C ALA A 17 0.63 23.37 -10.64
N ASP A 18 1.59 22.69 -11.27
CA ASP A 18 2.66 21.93 -10.62
C ASP A 18 3.67 22.77 -9.81
N ASN A 19 3.51 24.08 -9.80
CA ASN A 19 4.21 25.05 -8.96
C ASN A 19 3.47 25.39 -7.65
N VAL A 20 2.25 24.90 -7.47
CA VAL A 20 1.41 25.08 -6.28
C VAL A 20 1.28 23.74 -5.57
N GLY A 21 1.51 23.73 -4.26
CA GLY A 21 1.32 22.52 -3.47
C GLY A 21 1.47 22.74 -1.97
N ASP A 22 1.05 21.73 -1.22
CA ASP A 22 1.02 21.74 0.24
C ASP A 22 1.85 20.60 0.81
N ILE A 23 2.54 20.87 1.92
CA ILE A 23 3.20 19.81 2.68
C ILE A 23 2.12 19.05 3.45
N ARG A 24 2.00 17.75 3.19
CA ARG A 24 1.05 16.85 3.83
C ARG A 24 1.79 15.69 4.48
N TYR A 25 1.29 15.24 5.62
CA TYR A 25 1.74 13.96 6.17
C TYR A 25 0.93 12.87 5.48
N VAL A 26 1.61 11.99 4.73
CA VAL A 26 0.97 10.95 3.93
C VAL A 26 1.29 9.60 4.54
N ALA A 27 0.29 8.73 4.63
CA ALA A 27 0.45 7.35 5.07
C ALA A 27 -0.19 6.41 4.04
N LEU A 28 0.59 5.44 3.56
CA LEU A 28 0.14 4.29 2.79
C LEU A 28 0.06 3.10 3.75
N GLU A 29 -1.15 2.60 3.95
CA GLU A 29 -1.43 1.41 4.76
C GLU A 29 -2.64 0.67 4.22
N GLU A 30 -2.63 -0.66 4.28
CA GLU A 30 -3.79 -1.50 3.91
C GLU A 30 -4.36 -1.23 2.50
N GLY A 31 -3.54 -0.75 1.57
CA GLY A 31 -4.00 -0.38 0.22
C GLY A 31 -4.77 0.94 0.17
N VAL A 32 -4.57 1.82 1.15
CA VAL A 32 -5.18 3.14 1.24
C VAL A 32 -4.11 4.19 1.45
N ILE A 33 -4.18 5.29 0.69
CA ILE A 33 -3.37 6.49 0.91
C ILE A 33 -4.20 7.47 1.72
N LYS A 34 -3.71 7.85 2.90
CA LYS A 34 -4.34 8.82 3.80
C LYS A 34 -3.49 10.08 3.87
N PHE A 35 -4.15 11.23 3.81
CA PHE A 35 -3.54 12.55 3.92
C PHE A 35 -3.94 13.18 5.24
N TYR A 36 -2.95 13.60 6.01
CA TYR A 36 -3.14 14.26 7.29
C TYR A 36 -2.54 15.66 7.29
N ALA A 37 -3.18 16.57 8.01
CA ALA A 37 -2.64 17.90 8.29
C ALA A 37 -1.44 17.85 9.26
N ALA A 38 -1.38 16.82 10.10
CA ALA A 38 -0.37 16.64 11.14
C ALA A 38 0.09 15.16 11.22
N PRO A 39 1.29 14.89 11.78
CA PRO A 39 1.87 13.55 11.82
C PRO A 39 1.31 12.68 12.96
N ASP A 40 0.47 13.23 13.83
CA ASP A 40 -0.17 12.49 14.94
C ASP A 40 -1.27 11.55 14.47
N ARG A 41 -1.66 11.65 13.19
CA ARG A 41 -2.64 10.78 12.51
C ARG A 41 -4.01 10.73 13.18
N LEU A 42 -4.34 11.75 13.97
CA LEU A 42 -5.67 11.88 14.56
C LEU A 42 -6.71 12.03 13.45
N GLU A 43 -7.90 11.44 13.64
CA GLU A 43 -8.97 11.50 12.65
C GLU A 43 -9.44 12.95 12.40
N ALA A 44 -9.36 13.81 13.42
CA ALA A 44 -9.59 15.25 13.28
C ALA A 44 -8.63 15.95 12.30
N HIS A 45 -7.46 15.34 12.03
CA HIS A 45 -6.47 15.82 11.07
C HIS A 45 -6.51 15.07 9.73
N LEU A 46 -7.37 14.06 9.59
CA LEU A 46 -7.56 13.33 8.33
C LEU A 46 -8.26 14.25 7.33
N MET A 47 -7.61 14.48 6.20
CA MET A 47 -8.10 15.38 5.17
C MET A 47 -8.71 14.63 4.00
N HIS A 48 -8.03 13.58 3.57
CA HIS A 48 -8.41 12.83 2.38
C HIS A 48 -7.92 11.39 2.43
N THR A 49 -8.68 10.52 1.78
CA THR A 49 -8.43 9.08 1.74
C THR A 49 -8.65 8.57 0.33
N ILE A 50 -7.68 7.85 -0.20
CA ILE A 50 -7.70 7.30 -1.56
C ILE A 50 -7.48 5.80 -1.48
N SER A 51 -8.42 5.02 -2.01
CA SER A 51 -8.33 3.56 -2.05
C SER A 51 -7.61 3.08 -3.31
N LEU A 52 -6.57 2.27 -3.13
CA LEU A 52 -5.81 1.63 -4.21
C LEU A 52 -6.44 0.32 -4.66
N THR A 53 -7.31 -0.30 -3.85
CA THR A 53 -7.82 -1.66 -4.08
C THR A 53 -8.67 -1.81 -5.34
N ARG A 54 -9.20 -0.70 -5.86
CA ARG A 54 -10.06 -0.66 -7.05
C ARG A 54 -9.37 -0.07 -8.28
N HIS A 55 -8.07 0.21 -8.16
CA HIS A 55 -7.28 0.85 -9.20
C HIS A 55 -6.06 0.00 -9.56
N THR A 56 -5.71 0.01 -10.84
CA THR A 56 -4.34 -0.23 -11.29
C THR A 56 -3.49 0.95 -10.84
N VAL A 57 -2.35 0.66 -10.22
CA VAL A 57 -1.42 1.66 -9.69
C VAL A 57 -0.17 1.69 -10.54
N GLU A 58 0.08 2.81 -11.20
CA GLU A 58 1.31 3.10 -11.92
C GLU A 58 2.03 4.26 -11.24
N VAL A 59 3.37 4.22 -11.19
CA VAL A 59 4.17 5.24 -10.52
C VAL A 59 5.38 5.59 -11.37
N ASP A 60 5.46 6.85 -11.79
CA ASP A 60 6.52 7.36 -12.65
C ASP A 60 7.35 8.43 -11.94
N ILE A 61 8.67 8.41 -12.14
CA ILE A 61 9.57 9.46 -11.66
C ILE A 61 9.57 10.59 -12.69
N ILE A 62 9.39 11.81 -12.20
CA ILE A 62 9.50 12.99 -13.05
C ILE A 62 10.95 13.50 -12.99
N PRO A 63 11.66 13.54 -14.11
CA PRO A 63 13.03 14.04 -14.15
C PRO A 63 13.06 15.55 -13.88
N PHE A 64 14.13 16.00 -13.22
CA PHE A 64 14.35 17.40 -12.86
C PHE A 64 14.43 18.38 -14.06
N ASN A 65 14.52 17.89 -15.29
CA ASN A 65 14.74 18.69 -16.49
C ASN A 65 13.46 19.02 -17.29
N ASP A 66 12.28 18.86 -16.69
CA ASP A 66 10.99 19.13 -17.37
C ASP A 66 10.59 20.62 -17.39
N GLY A 67 11.44 21.52 -16.86
CA GLY A 67 11.15 22.95 -16.74
C GLY A 67 10.62 23.39 -15.38
N ASN A 68 10.28 22.46 -14.48
CA ASN A 68 9.92 22.73 -13.10
C ASN A 68 11.12 22.47 -12.17
N GLY A 69 11.53 23.50 -11.42
CA GLY A 69 12.72 23.51 -10.57
C GLY A 69 12.65 22.65 -9.30
N LEU A 70 11.60 21.84 -9.13
CA LEU A 70 11.44 20.98 -7.96
C LEU A 70 12.01 19.56 -8.19
N PRO A 71 12.99 19.10 -7.39
CA PRO A 71 13.58 17.78 -7.51
C PRO A 71 12.72 16.67 -6.86
N CYS A 72 13.10 15.41 -7.09
CA CYS A 72 12.54 14.24 -6.39
C CYS A 72 11.02 14.04 -6.56
N ARG A 73 10.49 14.51 -7.69
CA ARG A 73 9.09 14.37 -8.06
C ARG A 73 8.75 12.99 -8.59
N PHE A 74 7.55 12.53 -8.27
CA PHE A 74 6.97 11.31 -8.81
C PHE A 74 5.46 11.48 -8.91
N VAL A 75 4.86 10.84 -9.90
CA VAL A 75 3.42 10.84 -10.12
C VAL A 75 2.87 9.45 -9.87
N VAL A 76 1.71 9.38 -9.23
CA VAL A 76 0.94 8.15 -9.02
C VAL A 76 -0.30 8.24 -9.89
N HIS A 77 -0.40 7.32 -10.85
CA HIS A 77 -1.53 7.18 -11.74
C HIS A 77 -2.40 6.05 -11.21
N LEU A 78 -3.67 6.38 -10.93
CA LEU A 78 -4.67 5.44 -10.46
C LEU A 78 -5.74 5.29 -11.53
N THR A 79 -5.75 4.15 -12.21
CA THR A 79 -6.73 3.84 -13.26
C THR A 79 -7.70 2.79 -12.74
N PRO A 80 -9.02 3.05 -12.71
CA PRO A 80 -9.98 2.12 -12.16
C PRO A 80 -10.04 0.81 -12.98
N TYR A 81 -10.27 -0.34 -12.31
CA TYR A 81 -10.39 -1.63 -13.00
C TYR A 81 -11.68 -1.77 -13.84
N SER A 82 -12.70 -0.94 -13.55
CA SER A 82 -13.99 -0.96 -14.23
C SER A 82 -14.53 0.46 -14.31
N ASP A 83 -15.36 0.74 -15.32
CA ASP A 83 -16.13 1.99 -15.48
C ASP A 83 -17.27 2.10 -14.45
N SER A 84 -17.00 1.81 -13.18
CA SER A 84 -18.00 1.95 -12.13
C SER A 84 -18.31 3.43 -11.93
N SER A 85 -19.60 3.77 -11.92
CA SER A 85 -20.14 5.14 -11.94
C SER A 85 -19.98 5.92 -10.63
N THR A 86 -19.27 5.37 -9.65
CA THR A 86 -18.97 6.02 -8.37
C THR A 86 -17.82 7.00 -8.53
N SER A 87 -18.00 8.23 -8.03
CA SER A 87 -17.04 9.33 -8.17
C SER A 87 -15.63 9.03 -7.64
N HIS A 88 -15.52 8.08 -6.72
CA HIS A 88 -14.26 7.65 -6.10
C HIS A 88 -13.43 6.69 -6.95
N ASP A 89 -14.00 6.14 -8.03
CA ASP A 89 -13.34 5.20 -8.94
C ASP A 89 -13.07 5.86 -10.30
N LYS A 90 -12.86 7.18 -10.30
CA LYS A 90 -12.39 7.89 -11.48
C LYS A 90 -10.88 7.80 -11.54
N GLU A 91 -10.34 8.02 -12.73
CA GLU A 91 -8.91 8.19 -12.92
C GLU A 91 -8.39 9.34 -12.03
N GLN A 92 -7.31 9.09 -11.31
CA GLN A 92 -6.67 10.07 -10.43
C GLN A 92 -5.17 10.16 -10.72
N PHE A 93 -4.68 11.40 -10.73
CA PHE A 93 -3.27 11.72 -10.88
C PHE A 93 -2.82 12.43 -9.60
N LEU A 94 -1.91 11.80 -8.85
CA LEU A 94 -1.36 12.37 -7.63
C LEU A 94 0.10 12.72 -7.87
N LEU A 95 0.41 14.02 -7.82
CA LEU A 95 1.76 14.50 -8.01
C LEU A 95 2.41 14.79 -6.65
N PHE A 96 3.55 14.15 -6.41
CA PHE A 96 4.28 14.29 -5.16
C PHE A 96 5.72 14.67 -5.37
N SER A 97 6.31 15.32 -4.37
CA SER A 97 7.74 15.47 -4.21
C SER A 97 8.18 14.98 -2.84
N ALA A 98 9.19 14.12 -2.82
CA ALA A 98 9.81 13.63 -1.60
C ALA A 98 11.04 14.48 -1.22
N PRO A 99 11.47 14.50 0.05
CA PRO A 99 12.63 15.30 0.48
C PRO A 99 13.96 14.82 -0.09
N THR A 100 14.06 13.56 -0.54
CA THR A 100 15.27 12.97 -1.12
C THR A 100 14.92 11.93 -2.18
N SER A 101 15.84 11.66 -3.10
CA SER A 101 15.69 10.60 -4.11
C SER A 101 15.56 9.20 -3.49
N ALA A 102 16.23 8.98 -2.35
CA ALA A 102 16.08 7.75 -1.56
C ALA A 102 14.66 7.62 -1.02
N ALA A 103 14.08 8.69 -0.48
CA ALA A 103 12.69 8.70 -0.04
C ALA A 103 11.71 8.47 -1.19
N THR A 104 11.92 9.10 -2.36
CA THR A 104 11.16 8.84 -3.59
C THR A 104 11.17 7.35 -3.93
N THR A 105 12.36 6.74 -3.99
CA THR A 105 12.52 5.32 -4.32
C THR A 105 11.77 4.41 -3.33
N LEU A 106 11.79 4.76 -2.05
CA LEU A 106 11.08 3.99 -1.01
C LEU A 106 9.56 4.13 -1.15
N TRP A 107 9.06 5.33 -1.44
CA TRP A 107 7.65 5.57 -1.71
C TRP A 107 7.16 4.79 -2.94
N MET A 108 7.91 4.83 -4.04
CA MET A 108 7.57 4.05 -5.24
C MET A 108 7.51 2.55 -4.96
N LYS A 109 8.52 2.01 -4.27
CA LYS A 109 8.53 0.59 -3.90
C LYS A 109 7.36 0.23 -3.01
N ALA A 110 7.00 1.10 -2.06
CA ALA A 110 5.86 0.86 -1.19
C ALA A 110 4.54 0.86 -1.96
N LEU A 111 4.34 1.85 -2.85
CA LEU A 111 3.16 1.94 -3.71
C LEU A 111 3.07 0.73 -4.64
N LEU A 112 4.09 0.39 -5.42
CA LEU A 112 4.03 -0.75 -6.34
C LEU A 112 3.83 -2.11 -5.65
N ASN A 113 4.27 -2.24 -4.39
CA ASN A 113 4.15 -3.48 -3.62
C ASN A 113 3.07 -3.40 -2.53
N TRP A 114 2.14 -2.44 -2.59
CA TRP A 114 1.11 -2.24 -1.57
C TRP A 114 0.30 -3.53 -1.30
N HIS A 115 -0.07 -4.24 -2.38
CA HIS A 115 -0.89 -5.46 -2.31
C HIS A 115 -0.16 -6.65 -1.70
N ARG A 116 1.18 -6.71 -1.78
CA ARG A 116 1.98 -7.83 -1.25
C ARG A 116 2.07 -7.80 0.28
N HIS A 117 1.88 -6.64 0.87
CA HIS A 117 2.10 -6.41 2.29
C HIS A 117 0.93 -5.69 2.97
N SER A 118 -0.22 -5.60 2.30
CA SER A 118 -1.43 -5.02 2.87
C SER A 118 -1.89 -5.74 4.14
N PHE A 119 -1.53 -7.02 4.27
CA PHE A 119 -1.82 -7.86 5.44
C PHE A 119 -0.64 -8.00 6.42
N ASP A 120 0.53 -7.43 6.10
CA ASP A 120 1.71 -7.55 6.94
C ASP A 120 1.71 -6.47 8.03
N THR A 121 1.13 -6.81 9.18
CA THR A 121 1.03 -5.90 10.32
C THR A 121 2.37 -5.60 10.99
N SER A 122 3.42 -6.40 10.71
CA SER A 122 4.74 -6.22 11.30
C SER A 122 5.49 -4.97 10.78
N VAL A 123 5.02 -4.40 9.68
CA VAL A 123 5.62 -3.24 9.01
C VAL A 123 4.92 -1.93 9.36
N ARG A 124 3.90 -1.95 10.24
CA ARG A 124 3.25 -0.73 10.74
C ARG A 124 4.22 0.04 11.61
N SER A 125 4.42 1.31 11.28
CA SER A 125 5.35 2.21 11.96
C SER A 125 4.80 2.76 13.29
N LEU A 126 3.48 2.68 13.51
CA LEU A 126 2.84 3.04 14.78
C LEU A 126 2.00 1.87 15.31
N PRO A 127 2.00 1.65 16.64
CA PRO A 127 1.06 0.73 17.26
C PRO A 127 -0.36 1.21 16.98
N ILE A 128 -1.24 0.28 16.60
CA ILE A 128 -2.67 0.55 16.45
C ILE A 128 -3.16 1.05 17.82
N ASN A 129 -3.80 2.23 17.84
CA ASN A 129 -4.37 2.72 19.09
C ASN A 129 -5.49 1.76 19.55
N ALA A 130 -5.81 1.75 20.84
CA ALA A 130 -6.74 0.75 21.38
C ALA A 130 -8.15 0.83 20.75
N GLU A 131 -8.55 2.00 20.28
CA GLU A 131 -9.87 2.27 19.70
C GLU A 131 -9.96 1.72 18.26
N ASP A 132 -8.96 2.01 17.43
CA ASP A 132 -8.80 1.45 16.09
C ASP A 132 -8.64 -0.07 16.15
N GLN A 133 -7.92 -0.58 17.15
CA GLN A 133 -7.76 -2.03 17.33
C GLN A 133 -9.10 -2.69 17.64
N ALA A 134 -9.92 -2.08 18.51
CA ALA A 134 -11.25 -2.56 18.82
C ALA A 134 -12.18 -2.51 17.59
N ALA A 135 -12.10 -1.45 16.78
CA ALA A 135 -12.87 -1.34 15.54
C ALA A 135 -12.45 -2.39 14.50
N ILE A 136 -11.13 -2.63 14.34
CA ILE A 136 -10.58 -3.67 13.47
C ILE A 136 -11.04 -5.05 13.93
N ASP A 137 -11.01 -5.34 15.23
CA ASP A 137 -11.42 -6.63 15.76
C ASP A 137 -12.94 -6.87 15.60
N ALA A 138 -13.76 -5.83 15.78
CA ALA A 138 -15.20 -5.88 15.53
C ALA A 138 -15.52 -6.12 14.04
N GLN A 139 -14.81 -5.42 13.15
CA GLN A 139 -14.98 -5.61 11.70
C GLN A 139 -14.51 -7.00 11.27
N ARG A 140 -13.37 -7.47 11.78
CA ARG A 140 -12.85 -8.82 11.52
C ARG A 140 -13.85 -9.89 11.94
N ALA A 141 -14.50 -9.74 13.10
CA ALA A 141 -15.53 -10.69 13.54
C ALA A 141 -16.71 -10.74 12.57
N THR A 142 -17.13 -9.58 12.07
CA THR A 142 -18.19 -9.47 11.06
C THR A 142 -17.79 -10.12 9.74
N ASP A 143 -16.57 -9.85 9.27
CA ASP A 143 -16.05 -10.38 8.02
C ASP A 143 -15.86 -11.90 8.08
N LEU A 144 -15.41 -12.43 9.23
CA LEU A 144 -15.31 -13.87 9.47
C LEU A 144 -16.67 -14.55 9.41
N GLN A 145 -17.69 -13.95 10.02
CA GLN A 145 -19.05 -14.49 9.96
C GLN A 145 -19.58 -14.52 8.51
N GLN A 146 -19.39 -13.43 7.75
CA GLN A 146 -19.77 -13.39 6.34
C GLN A 146 -18.97 -14.37 5.49
N LEU A 147 -17.69 -14.57 5.80
CA LEU A 147 -16.85 -15.55 5.13
C LEU A 147 -17.32 -16.97 5.41
N GLU A 148 -17.67 -17.31 6.65
CA GLU A 148 -18.23 -18.62 7.02
C GLU A 148 -19.54 -18.90 6.29
N GLU A 149 -20.45 -17.93 6.23
CA GLU A 149 -21.70 -18.03 5.46
C GLU A 149 -21.43 -18.28 3.99
N ARG A 150 -20.47 -17.56 3.39
CA ARG A 150 -20.08 -17.76 1.99
C ARG A 150 -19.37 -19.09 1.76
N MET A 151 -18.53 -19.55 2.69
CA MET A 151 -17.87 -20.84 2.59
C MET A 151 -18.90 -21.99 2.57
N GLN A 152 -19.96 -21.89 3.37
CA GLN A 152 -21.08 -22.82 3.34
C GLN A 152 -21.89 -22.71 2.03
N GLN A 153 -22.12 -21.50 1.54
CA GLN A 153 -22.85 -21.26 0.30
C GLN A 153 -22.13 -21.80 -0.95
N TYR A 154 -20.79 -21.73 -0.97
CA TYR A 154 -19.97 -22.08 -2.13
C TYR A 154 -19.20 -23.42 -1.98
N ASP A 155 -19.47 -24.19 -0.92
CA ASP A 155 -18.79 -25.46 -0.59
C ASP A 155 -17.26 -25.35 -0.64
N LEU A 156 -16.74 -24.20 -0.19
CA LEU A 156 -15.31 -23.90 -0.20
C LEU A 156 -14.63 -24.65 0.94
N THR A 157 -13.92 -25.72 0.61
CA THR A 157 -13.08 -26.41 1.58
C THR A 157 -11.75 -25.68 1.74
N PRO A 158 -11.34 -25.30 2.96
CA PRO A 158 -10.02 -24.73 3.17
C PRO A 158 -8.97 -25.73 2.70
N ARG A 159 -8.00 -25.25 1.91
CA ARG A 159 -6.89 -26.09 1.49
C ARG A 159 -6.23 -26.65 2.77
N PRO A 160 -6.07 -27.97 2.90
CA PRO A 160 -5.38 -28.53 4.06
C PRO A 160 -4.02 -27.86 4.17
N PRO A 161 -3.54 -27.59 5.40
CA PRO A 161 -2.22 -26.99 5.59
C PRO A 161 -1.23 -27.86 4.83
N GLN A 162 -0.65 -27.30 3.76
CA GLN A 162 0.49 -27.93 3.15
C GLN A 162 1.58 -27.84 4.20
N ASN A 163 1.82 -28.95 4.88
CA ASN A 163 3.07 -29.18 5.57
C ASN A 163 4.15 -29.07 4.48
N HIS A 164 4.61 -27.85 4.22
CA HIS A 164 5.97 -27.62 3.83
C HIS A 164 6.79 -28.02 5.06
N ALA A 165 6.87 -29.32 5.31
CA ALA A 165 8.08 -29.89 5.87
C ALA A 165 9.17 -29.22 5.06
N SER A 166 10.00 -28.46 5.75
CA SER A 166 11.14 -27.80 5.17
C SER A 166 12.02 -28.92 4.62
N SER A 167 11.75 -29.36 3.39
CA SER A 167 12.67 -30.16 2.62
C SER A 167 13.77 -29.20 2.25
N THR A 168 14.64 -28.95 3.22
CA THR A 168 16.03 -28.71 2.94
C THR A 168 16.57 -30.03 2.38
N SER A 169 16.13 -30.41 1.18
CA SER A 169 16.98 -31.08 0.22
C SER A 169 18.08 -30.07 -0.10
N SER A 170 18.99 -29.96 0.84
CA SER A 170 20.24 -29.27 0.66
C SER A 170 20.86 -29.86 -0.60
N ILE A 171 21.26 -28.99 -1.53
CA ILE A 171 21.95 -29.30 -2.78
C ILE A 171 23.11 -30.31 -2.57
N TRP A 172 23.61 -30.40 -1.34
CA TRP A 172 24.53 -31.42 -0.83
C TRP A 172 24.09 -32.88 -0.97
N SER A 173 22.79 -33.22 -0.88
CA SER A 173 22.32 -34.61 -1.00
C SER A 173 22.39 -35.15 -2.43
N TRP A 174 22.39 -34.26 -3.44
CA TRP A 174 22.55 -34.63 -4.84
C TRP A 174 24.03 -34.80 -5.24
N MET A 175 24.95 -34.07 -4.59
CA MET A 175 26.39 -34.20 -4.88
C MET A 175 27.00 -35.50 -4.34
N GLN A 176 26.43 -36.10 -3.28
CA GLN A 176 26.93 -37.37 -2.74
C GLN A 176 26.56 -38.60 -3.60
N SER A 177 25.54 -38.51 -4.47
CA SER A 177 25.16 -39.63 -5.35
C SER A 177 25.97 -39.68 -6.66
N LEU A 178 26.91 -38.77 -6.87
CA LEU A 178 27.76 -38.71 -8.08
C LEU A 178 29.20 -39.18 -7.82
N ILE A 179 29.54 -39.57 -6.59
CA ILE A 179 30.89 -40.02 -6.19
C ILE A 179 30.83 -41.46 -5.62
N SER A 180 29.85 -42.27 -6.02
CA SER A 180 29.83 -43.71 -5.74
C SER A 180 29.77 -44.51 -7.03
#